data_AF-A0A3N0EWI5-F1
#
_entry.id   AF-A0A3N0EWI5-F1
#
_cell.length_a   1.000
_cell.length_b   1.000
_cell.length_c   1.000
_cell.angle_alpha   90.00
_cell.angle_beta   90.00
_cell.angle_gamma   90.00
#
_symmetry.space_group_name_H-M   'P 1'
#
loop_
_entity.id
_entity.type
_entity.pdbx_description
1 polymer ?
#
loop_
_entity_poly.entity_id
_entity_poly.type
_entity_poly.pdbx_seq_one_letter_code
_entity_poly.pdbx_strand_id
1 'polypeptide(L)'
;MASKKDKIRKLFENSNTPRNTDVKYADAFNEFIIPFRNDFSESWDWEFIFYFALNAWNMGNLKMVIPEKDFNRIIAPRPGEDIGDINIELLKKMVDYKISHYNQYDRFITKFNFTGEEIGKQVLTVKTENRDTFVEMKDSDIFGGPYGYEYYAGEFDFEESYIDRYAVVLKPKQPFLDWVNSFITGERVEKIEEANIYLVDEDIEDLEKWLKKKYDKLFTMELDEWFSSKCWPQKRTYKMFRQWFQVDISTMIYDLEKRPITKE
;
A
#
# COMPACT_ATOMS: atom_id res chain seq x y z
N MET A 1 -2.56 -35.41 -11.47
CA MET A 1 -3.26 -34.27 -10.82
C MET A 1 -2.20 -33.23 -10.49
N ALA A 2 -2.34 -31.99 -10.99
CA ALA A 2 -1.37 -30.92 -10.67
C ALA A 2 -1.51 -30.52 -9.19
N SER A 3 -0.39 -30.28 -8.50
CA SER A 3 -0.38 -30.02 -7.06
C SER A 3 -1.01 -28.65 -6.75
N LYS A 4 -1.47 -28.46 -5.50
CA LYS A 4 -2.01 -27.18 -5.01
C LYS A 4 -0.98 -26.04 -5.17
N LYS A 5 0.32 -26.35 -5.08
CA LYS A 5 1.44 -25.44 -5.37
C LYS A 5 1.56 -25.09 -6.86
N ASP A 6 1.32 -26.03 -7.78
CA ASP A 6 1.36 -25.77 -9.23
C ASP A 6 0.17 -24.91 -9.70
N LYS A 7 -0.98 -25.00 -9.01
CA LYS A 7 -2.13 -24.11 -9.25
C LYS A 7 -1.87 -22.69 -8.78
N ILE A 8 -1.22 -22.52 -7.62
CA ILE A 8 -0.81 -21.22 -7.07
C ILE A 8 0.33 -20.62 -7.89
N ARG A 9 1.30 -21.42 -8.34
CA ARG A 9 2.38 -20.95 -9.21
C ARG A 9 1.86 -20.42 -10.54
N LYS A 10 0.85 -21.08 -11.14
CA LYS A 10 0.15 -20.60 -12.35
C LYS A 10 -0.77 -19.39 -12.14
N LEU A 11 -1.11 -19.03 -10.91
CA LEU A 11 -1.84 -17.80 -10.59
C LEU A 11 -0.93 -16.56 -10.63
N PHE A 12 0.39 -16.74 -10.48
CA PHE A 12 1.39 -15.67 -10.46
C PHE A 12 2.40 -15.75 -11.63
N GLU A 13 2.51 -16.89 -12.33
CA GLU A 13 3.24 -17.04 -13.60
C GLU A 13 2.34 -16.70 -14.79
N ASN A 14 2.11 -15.39 -15.03
CA ASN A 14 1.68 -14.69 -16.26
C ASN A 14 0.84 -13.47 -15.84
N SER A 15 1.15 -12.21 -16.13
CA SER A 15 2.17 -11.53 -16.93
C SER A 15 1.90 -10.04 -16.68
N ASN A 16 2.91 -9.16 -16.68
CA ASN A 16 2.67 -7.71 -16.83
C ASN A 16 2.01 -7.34 -18.19
N THR A 17 1.64 -8.34 -18.98
CA THR A 17 0.76 -8.25 -20.14
C THR A 17 -0.70 -8.39 -19.68
N PRO A 18 -1.56 -7.39 -19.93
CA PRO A 18 -2.98 -7.49 -19.62
C PRO A 18 -3.59 -8.75 -20.24
N ARG A 19 -4.50 -9.43 -19.53
CA ARG A 19 -5.26 -10.53 -20.15
C ARG A 19 -6.02 -9.96 -21.35
N ASN A 20 -6.20 -10.73 -22.43
CA ASN A 20 -6.99 -10.27 -23.58
C ASN A 20 -8.39 -9.78 -23.17
N THR A 21 -8.96 -10.38 -22.12
CA THR A 21 -10.18 -9.90 -21.46
C THR A 21 -10.04 -8.49 -20.88
N ASP A 22 -8.93 -8.19 -20.21
CA ASP A 22 -8.69 -6.89 -19.58
C ASP A 22 -8.52 -5.78 -20.65
N VAL A 23 -7.90 -6.07 -21.80
CA VAL A 23 -7.81 -5.12 -22.92
C VAL A 23 -9.21 -4.74 -23.44
N LYS A 24 -10.07 -5.74 -23.69
CA LYS A 24 -11.44 -5.50 -24.17
C LYS A 24 -12.27 -4.68 -23.18
N TYR A 25 -12.06 -4.90 -21.88
CA TYR A 25 -12.73 -4.11 -20.85
C TYR A 25 -12.19 -2.68 -20.76
N ALA A 26 -10.89 -2.46 -21.02
CA ALA A 26 -10.35 -1.10 -21.09
C ALA A 26 -11.01 -0.29 -22.21
N ASP A 27 -11.10 -0.87 -23.42
CA ASP A 27 -11.74 -0.21 -24.56
C ASP A 27 -13.21 0.11 -24.27
N ALA A 28 -13.97 -0.89 -23.80
CA ALA A 28 -15.40 -0.73 -23.49
C ALA A 28 -15.64 0.27 -22.35
N PHE A 29 -14.77 0.29 -21.34
CA PHE A 29 -14.85 1.23 -20.23
C PHE A 29 -14.56 2.67 -20.68
N ASN A 30 -13.57 2.86 -21.55
CA ASN A 30 -13.30 4.17 -22.13
C ASN A 30 -14.50 4.67 -22.96
N GLU A 31 -15.07 3.81 -23.81
CA GLU A 31 -16.26 4.16 -24.61
C GLU A 31 -17.48 4.47 -23.75
N PHE A 32 -17.64 3.77 -22.62
CA PHE A 32 -18.74 3.98 -21.68
C PHE A 32 -18.76 5.40 -21.09
N ILE A 33 -17.60 6.03 -20.90
CA ILE A 33 -17.47 7.37 -20.31
C ILE A 33 -17.85 8.48 -21.29
N ILE A 34 -17.55 8.29 -22.58
CA ILE A 34 -17.65 9.33 -23.63
C ILE A 34 -19.02 10.04 -23.70
N PRO A 35 -20.17 9.36 -23.57
CA PRO A 35 -21.49 10.00 -23.60
C PRO A 35 -21.73 11.00 -22.46
N PHE A 36 -21.02 10.87 -21.35
CA PHE A 36 -21.22 11.64 -20.12
C PHE A 36 -20.17 12.73 -19.91
N ARG A 37 -19.22 12.91 -20.85
CA ARG A 37 -18.08 13.83 -20.69
C ARG A 37 -18.46 15.27 -20.34
N ASN A 38 -19.66 15.72 -20.74
CA ASN A 38 -20.18 17.06 -20.48
C ASN A 38 -21.10 17.12 -19.25
N ASP A 39 -21.44 15.96 -18.66
CA ASP A 39 -22.31 15.86 -17.49
C ASP A 39 -21.49 15.87 -16.18
N PHE A 40 -20.16 15.68 -16.24
CA PHE A 40 -19.27 15.70 -15.07
C PHE A 40 -19.07 17.12 -14.52
N SER A 41 -18.84 17.21 -13.20
CA SER A 41 -18.52 18.48 -12.52
C SER A 41 -17.24 19.08 -13.10
N GLU A 42 -17.22 20.39 -13.35
CA GLU A 42 -16.02 21.11 -13.80
C GLU A 42 -14.90 21.08 -12.75
N SER A 43 -15.23 20.79 -11.49
CA SER A 43 -14.24 20.68 -10.40
C SER A 43 -13.57 19.32 -10.31
N TRP A 44 -14.05 18.30 -11.04
CA TRP A 44 -13.48 16.96 -11.03
C TRP A 44 -12.24 16.88 -11.92
N ASP A 45 -11.16 16.33 -11.37
CA ASP A 45 -10.02 15.93 -12.20
C ASP A 45 -10.32 14.61 -12.96
N TRP A 46 -9.41 14.26 -13.87
CA TRP A 46 -9.57 13.07 -14.70
C TRP A 46 -9.57 11.79 -13.86
N GLU A 47 -8.83 11.74 -12.77
CA GLU A 47 -8.76 10.57 -11.90
C GLU A 47 -10.13 10.35 -11.24
N PHE A 48 -10.71 11.42 -10.70
CA PHE A 48 -12.03 11.42 -10.09
C PHE A 48 -13.14 10.97 -11.07
N ILE A 49 -13.10 11.47 -12.30
CA ILE A 49 -14.04 11.06 -13.36
C ILE A 49 -13.94 9.54 -13.61
N PHE A 50 -12.71 9.01 -13.68
CA PHE A 50 -12.49 7.60 -13.98
C PHE A 50 -12.94 6.66 -12.86
N TYR A 51 -12.67 6.90 -11.57
CA TYR A 51 -13.31 6.03 -10.57
C TYR A 51 -14.81 6.28 -10.39
N PHE A 52 -15.33 7.49 -10.67
CA PHE A 52 -16.79 7.70 -10.65
C PHE A 52 -17.46 6.80 -11.72
N ALA A 53 -16.89 6.78 -12.92
CA ALA A 53 -17.34 5.88 -13.98
C ALA A 53 -17.14 4.39 -13.61
N LEU A 54 -16.02 4.03 -12.97
CA LEU A 54 -15.76 2.66 -12.53
C LEU A 54 -16.82 2.20 -11.53
N ASN A 55 -17.19 3.06 -10.58
CA ASN A 55 -18.27 2.81 -9.64
C ASN A 55 -19.60 2.61 -10.37
N ALA A 56 -19.95 3.48 -11.31
CA ALA A 56 -21.15 3.32 -12.13
C ALA A 56 -21.16 1.98 -12.88
N TRP A 57 -20.03 1.59 -13.47
CA TRP A 57 -19.88 0.33 -14.19
C TRP A 57 -20.13 -0.89 -13.28
N ASN A 58 -19.44 -0.93 -12.15
CA ASN A 58 -19.56 -2.00 -11.16
C ASN A 58 -20.96 -2.04 -10.53
N MET A 59 -21.60 -0.90 -10.33
CA MET A 59 -22.96 -0.82 -9.84
C MET A 59 -23.98 -1.35 -10.84
N GLY A 60 -23.78 -1.13 -12.14
CA GLY A 60 -24.64 -1.77 -13.14
C GLY A 60 -24.49 -3.29 -13.17
N ASN A 61 -23.27 -3.82 -12.94
CA ASN A 61 -23.10 -5.27 -12.71
C ASN A 61 -23.85 -5.75 -11.47
N LEU A 62 -23.73 -5.00 -10.36
CA LEU A 62 -24.36 -5.35 -9.10
C LEU A 62 -25.89 -5.32 -9.18
N LYS A 63 -26.47 -4.26 -9.75
CA LYS A 63 -27.92 -4.08 -9.90
C LYS A 63 -28.58 -5.23 -10.65
N MET A 64 -27.86 -5.86 -11.58
CA MET A 64 -28.37 -7.01 -12.33
C MET A 64 -28.46 -8.31 -11.52
N VAL A 65 -27.86 -8.37 -10.32
CA VAL A 65 -27.60 -9.63 -9.62
C VAL A 65 -28.06 -9.64 -8.16
N ILE A 66 -28.46 -8.49 -7.63
CA ILE A 66 -29.04 -8.36 -6.29
C ILE A 66 -30.48 -7.83 -6.37
N PRO A 67 -31.30 -8.03 -5.33
CA PRO A 67 -32.63 -7.45 -5.26
C PRO A 67 -32.61 -5.92 -5.38
N GLU A 68 -33.58 -5.36 -6.10
CA GLU A 68 -33.69 -3.91 -6.34
C GLU A 68 -33.70 -3.09 -5.04
N LYS A 69 -34.40 -3.59 -4.01
CA LYS A 69 -34.42 -2.96 -2.67
C LYS A 69 -33.04 -2.84 -2.06
N ASP A 70 -32.21 -3.88 -2.22
CA ASP A 70 -30.85 -3.90 -1.66
C ASP A 70 -29.93 -2.97 -2.46
N PHE A 71 -30.08 -2.95 -3.78
CA PHE A 71 -29.36 -2.00 -4.64
C PHE A 71 -29.71 -0.54 -4.31
N ASN A 72 -31.00 -0.24 -4.14
CA ASN A 72 -31.46 1.10 -3.79
C ASN A 72 -30.90 1.57 -2.44
N ARG A 73 -30.69 0.66 -1.50
CA ARG A 73 -30.00 0.96 -0.24
C ARG A 73 -28.51 1.24 -0.43
N ILE A 74 -27.85 0.53 -1.34
CA ILE A 74 -26.41 0.68 -1.61
C ILE A 74 -26.10 1.97 -2.36
N ILE A 75 -26.93 2.31 -3.35
CA ILE A 75 -26.73 3.53 -4.15
C ILE A 75 -27.26 4.78 -3.45
N ALA A 76 -27.99 4.70 -2.35
CA ALA A 76 -28.44 5.90 -1.65
C ALA A 76 -27.37 6.38 -0.66
N PRO A 77 -27.13 7.70 -0.54
CA PRO A 77 -26.33 8.23 0.57
C PRO A 77 -26.97 7.85 1.92
N ARG A 78 -26.13 7.57 2.91
CA ARG A 78 -26.58 7.34 4.29
C ARG A 78 -27.08 8.65 4.89
N PRO A 79 -28.04 8.61 5.83
CA PRO A 79 -28.49 9.83 6.51
C PRO A 79 -27.33 10.58 7.16
N GLY A 80 -27.11 11.84 6.76
CA GLY A 80 -26.03 12.67 7.28
C GLY A 80 -24.65 12.43 6.65
N GLU A 81 -24.56 11.58 5.62
CA GLU A 81 -23.32 11.40 4.84
C GLU A 81 -23.05 12.64 3.99
N ASP A 82 -21.88 13.24 4.17
CA ASP A 82 -21.37 14.26 3.25
C ASP A 82 -20.79 13.57 2.02
N ILE A 83 -21.46 13.75 0.90
CA ILE A 83 -21.08 13.18 -0.40
C ILE A 83 -20.39 14.22 -1.30
N GLY A 84 -19.99 15.36 -0.73
CA GLY A 84 -19.36 16.45 -1.46
C GLY A 84 -20.22 16.95 -2.63
N ASP A 85 -19.61 17.09 -3.80
CA ASP A 85 -20.27 17.52 -5.03
C ASP A 85 -20.75 16.35 -5.90
N ILE A 86 -20.84 15.14 -5.34
CA ILE A 86 -21.20 13.95 -6.12
C ILE A 86 -22.65 14.02 -6.63
N ASN A 87 -22.81 13.84 -7.94
CA ASN A 87 -24.10 13.85 -8.62
C ASN A 87 -24.73 12.45 -8.65
N ILE A 88 -25.66 12.20 -7.73
CA ILE A 88 -26.40 10.93 -7.60
C ILE A 88 -27.23 10.58 -8.84
N GLU A 89 -27.85 11.58 -9.45
CA GLU A 89 -28.71 11.38 -10.62
C GLU A 89 -27.86 11.01 -11.85
N LEU A 90 -26.68 11.61 -11.98
CA LEU A 90 -25.70 11.20 -12.99
C LEU A 90 -25.23 9.76 -12.76
N LEU A 91 -24.92 9.38 -11.52
CA LEU A 91 -24.51 8.02 -11.20
C LEU A 91 -25.57 7.01 -11.62
N LYS A 92 -26.84 7.24 -11.25
CA LYS A 92 -27.97 6.37 -11.64
C LYS A 92 -28.11 6.28 -13.16
N LYS A 93 -28.01 7.41 -13.86
CA LYS A 93 -28.06 7.48 -15.34
C LYS A 93 -26.95 6.64 -15.97
N MET A 94 -25.72 6.73 -15.44
CA MET A 94 -24.58 5.94 -15.92
C MET A 94 -24.75 4.44 -15.61
N VAL A 95 -25.29 4.08 -14.44
CA VAL A 95 -25.64 2.69 -14.09
C VAL A 95 -26.64 2.09 -15.08
N ASP A 96 -27.74 2.80 -15.37
CA ASP A 96 -28.77 2.33 -16.30
C ASP A 96 -28.24 2.26 -17.74
N TYR A 97 -27.37 3.20 -18.12
CA TYR A 97 -26.67 3.17 -19.40
C TYR A 97 -25.75 1.95 -19.52
N LYS A 98 -24.98 1.64 -18.48
CA LYS A 98 -24.14 0.43 -18.43
C LYS A 98 -24.97 -0.84 -18.62
N ILE A 99 -26.11 -0.94 -17.95
CA ILE A 99 -26.99 -2.11 -18.05
C ILE A 99 -27.60 -2.24 -19.46
N SER A 100 -27.97 -1.13 -20.09
CA SER A 100 -28.61 -1.17 -21.41
C SER A 100 -27.64 -1.39 -22.58
N HIS A 101 -26.40 -0.89 -22.49
CA HIS A 101 -25.44 -0.91 -23.60
C HIS A 101 -24.27 -1.89 -23.42
N TYR A 102 -23.99 -2.29 -22.18
CA TYR A 102 -22.81 -3.10 -21.83
C TYR A 102 -23.17 -4.30 -20.92
N ASN A 103 -24.39 -4.86 -21.02
CA ASN A 103 -24.81 -6.00 -20.20
C ASN A 103 -23.95 -7.26 -20.37
N GLN A 104 -23.33 -7.43 -21.54
CA GLN A 104 -22.43 -8.53 -21.85
C GLN A 104 -21.10 -8.46 -21.08
N TYR A 105 -20.78 -7.29 -20.51
CA TYR A 105 -19.60 -7.08 -19.68
C TYR A 105 -19.99 -7.25 -18.20
N ASP A 106 -19.90 -8.48 -17.71
CA ASP A 106 -20.34 -8.92 -16.39
C ASP A 106 -19.23 -8.94 -15.32
N ARG A 107 -17.99 -8.65 -15.71
CA ARG A 107 -16.83 -8.58 -14.79
C ARG A 107 -16.71 -7.19 -14.18
N PHE A 108 -16.19 -7.17 -12.96
CA PHE A 108 -15.99 -5.97 -12.18
C PHE A 108 -14.59 -5.41 -12.46
N ILE A 109 -14.51 -4.11 -12.69
CA ILE A 109 -13.23 -3.42 -12.85
C ILE A 109 -12.72 -3.06 -11.45
N THR A 110 -11.57 -3.59 -11.06
CA THR A 110 -11.01 -3.37 -9.72
C THR A 110 -9.95 -2.29 -9.69
N LYS A 111 -9.34 -2.00 -10.85
CA LYS A 111 -8.28 -1.00 -11.01
C LYS A 111 -8.25 -0.52 -12.45
N PHE A 112 -7.90 0.74 -12.66
CA PHE A 112 -7.43 1.27 -13.94
C PHE A 112 -6.05 1.92 -13.78
N ASN A 113 -5.28 2.00 -14.86
CA ASN A 113 -4.04 2.78 -14.93
C ASN A 113 -3.89 3.35 -16.33
N PHE A 114 -3.13 4.44 -16.45
CA PHE A 114 -2.67 4.96 -17.73
C PHE A 114 -1.19 4.67 -17.91
N THR A 115 -0.82 4.04 -19.02
CA THR A 115 0.58 3.76 -19.36
C THR A 115 1.01 4.60 -20.56
N GLY A 116 2.18 5.23 -20.49
CA GLY A 116 2.73 6.07 -21.55
C GLY A 116 3.21 7.42 -21.01
N GLU A 117 4.43 7.81 -21.39
CA GLU A 117 5.09 9.02 -20.87
C GLU A 117 4.65 10.30 -21.60
N GLU A 118 4.10 10.18 -22.81
CA GLU A 118 3.66 11.30 -23.63
C GLU A 118 2.15 11.51 -23.60
N ILE A 119 1.74 12.76 -23.41
CA ILE A 119 0.34 13.22 -23.50
C ILE A 119 -0.21 12.84 -24.89
N GLY A 120 -1.35 12.15 -24.93
CA GLY A 120 -1.99 11.67 -26.16
C GLY A 120 -1.54 10.29 -26.65
N LYS A 121 -0.52 9.67 -26.03
CA LYS A 121 -0.15 8.26 -26.22
C LYS A 121 -0.46 7.38 -25.00
N GLN A 122 -1.09 7.94 -23.98
CA GLN A 122 -1.52 7.20 -22.81
C GLN A 122 -2.52 6.13 -23.20
N VAL A 123 -2.24 4.89 -22.80
CA VAL A 123 -3.10 3.73 -22.99
C VAL A 123 -3.77 3.41 -21.66
N LEU A 124 -5.10 3.38 -21.66
CA LEU A 124 -5.88 2.89 -20.53
C LEU A 124 -5.69 1.38 -20.40
N THR A 125 -5.35 0.94 -19.20
CA THR A 125 -5.34 -0.47 -18.81
C THR A 125 -6.28 -0.65 -17.63
N VAL A 126 -6.95 -1.80 -17.57
CA VAL A 126 -7.81 -2.16 -16.45
C VAL A 126 -7.47 -3.53 -15.91
N LYS A 127 -7.84 -3.80 -14.66
CA LYS A 127 -7.86 -5.14 -14.09
C LYS A 127 -9.29 -5.53 -13.80
N THR A 128 -9.70 -6.70 -14.26
CA THR A 128 -11.06 -7.19 -14.05
C THR A 128 -11.11 -8.47 -13.22
N GLU A 129 -12.12 -8.57 -12.37
CA GLU A 129 -12.40 -9.77 -11.58
C GLU A 129 -13.81 -10.30 -11.81
N ASN A 130 -13.97 -11.61 -11.62
CA ASN A 130 -15.30 -12.22 -11.63
C ASN A 130 -16.07 -11.80 -10.36
N ARG A 131 -17.38 -12.05 -10.33
CA ARG A 131 -18.24 -11.65 -9.22
C ARG A 131 -17.79 -12.24 -7.88
N ASP A 132 -17.56 -13.54 -7.81
CA ASP A 132 -17.26 -14.23 -6.55
C ASP A 132 -15.95 -13.67 -5.96
N THR A 133 -14.92 -13.52 -6.79
CA THR A 133 -13.64 -12.90 -6.41
C THR A 133 -13.82 -11.42 -6.02
N PHE A 134 -14.67 -10.67 -6.73
CA PHE A 134 -14.95 -9.28 -6.38
C PHE A 134 -15.65 -9.15 -5.01
N VAL A 135 -16.59 -10.04 -4.72
CA VAL A 135 -17.26 -10.10 -3.42
C VAL A 135 -16.26 -10.48 -2.32
N GLU A 136 -15.43 -11.51 -2.52
CA GLU A 136 -14.39 -11.91 -1.58
C GLU A 136 -13.37 -10.78 -1.31
N MET A 137 -12.97 -10.03 -2.35
CA MET A 137 -12.08 -8.86 -2.21
C MET A 137 -12.70 -7.70 -1.43
N LYS A 138 -14.04 -7.63 -1.38
CA LYS A 138 -14.80 -6.54 -0.76
C LYS A 138 -15.51 -6.97 0.51
N ASP A 139 -15.28 -8.20 0.98
CA ASP A 139 -15.87 -8.76 2.20
C ASP A 139 -15.23 -8.17 3.49
N SER A 140 -14.37 -7.16 3.37
CA SER A 140 -13.95 -6.32 4.49
C SER A 140 -14.91 -5.15 4.78
N ASP A 141 -15.80 -4.77 3.85
CA ASP A 141 -16.89 -3.81 4.05
C ASP A 141 -17.73 -3.74 2.77
N ILE A 142 -18.88 -4.41 2.76
CA ILE A 142 -19.80 -4.51 1.63
C ILE A 142 -20.32 -3.11 1.25
N PHE A 143 -19.63 -2.48 0.29
CA PHE A 143 -19.84 -1.15 -0.28
C PHE A 143 -19.61 0.02 0.68
N GLY A 144 -18.42 0.63 0.61
CA GLY A 144 -18.15 2.01 1.07
C GLY A 144 -18.93 3.10 0.29
N GLY A 145 -20.16 2.79 -0.15
CA GLY A 145 -20.99 3.60 -1.03
C GLY A 145 -20.36 3.80 -2.43
N PRO A 146 -21.14 4.26 -3.41
CA PRO A 146 -20.58 4.83 -4.64
C PRO A 146 -19.96 6.21 -4.43
N TYR A 147 -20.15 6.78 -3.24
CA TYR A 147 -19.81 8.15 -2.88
C TYR A 147 -18.48 8.25 -2.15
N GLY A 148 -17.94 7.11 -1.70
CA GLY A 148 -16.61 7.03 -1.13
C GLY A 148 -15.54 7.12 -2.22
N TYR A 149 -15.29 8.33 -2.70
CA TYR A 149 -13.89 8.74 -2.78
C TYR A 149 -13.48 9.17 -1.38
N GLU A 150 -12.99 8.20 -0.62
CA GLU A 150 -12.23 8.35 0.62
C GLU A 150 -12.64 9.52 1.54
N TYR A 151 -13.63 9.30 2.41
CA TYR A 151 -13.60 9.95 3.73
C TYR A 151 -13.18 8.93 4.80
N TYR A 152 -12.01 8.32 4.58
CA TYR A 152 -11.15 7.84 5.67
C TYR A 152 -10.04 8.85 5.99
N ALA A 153 -10.28 10.15 5.76
CA ALA A 153 -9.48 11.24 6.33
C ALA A 153 -9.67 11.36 7.86
N GLY A 154 -9.79 10.23 8.57
CA GLY A 154 -10.12 10.20 10.00
C GLY A 154 -9.67 8.96 10.77
N GLU A 155 -9.52 7.77 10.14
CA GLU A 155 -9.04 6.58 10.88
C GLU A 155 -8.09 5.63 10.12
N PHE A 156 -7.77 5.86 8.82
CA PHE A 156 -6.80 5.02 8.10
C PHE A 156 -5.93 5.83 7.12
N ASP A 157 -5.12 6.76 7.63
CA ASP A 157 -3.93 7.28 6.93
C ASP A 157 -2.80 6.22 6.82
N PHE A 158 -3.18 4.94 6.89
CA PHE A 158 -2.31 3.79 7.08
C PHE A 158 -2.66 2.76 6.00
N GLU A 159 -2.11 2.93 4.80
CA GLU A 159 -2.02 1.79 3.89
C GLU A 159 -0.91 0.90 4.47
N GLU A 160 -1.26 0.05 5.46
CA GLU A 160 -0.29 -0.84 6.13
C GLU A 160 0.33 -1.78 5.09
N SER A 161 1.51 -1.43 4.62
CA SER A 161 2.31 -2.28 3.75
C SER A 161 3.43 -2.89 4.59
N TYR A 162 3.35 -4.21 4.78
CA TYR A 162 4.40 -4.93 5.48
C TYR A 162 5.72 -4.79 4.71
N ILE A 163 6.77 -4.37 5.40
CA ILE A 163 8.12 -4.36 4.86
C ILE A 163 8.73 -5.74 5.14
N ASP A 164 9.19 -6.41 4.09
CA ASP A 164 9.86 -7.74 4.13
C ASP A 164 11.25 -7.70 4.80
N ARG A 165 11.38 -7.06 5.97
CA ARG A 165 12.62 -6.85 6.72
C ARG A 165 12.36 -6.95 8.21
N TYR A 166 13.37 -7.39 8.94
CA TYR A 166 13.41 -7.23 10.40
C TYR A 166 14.20 -5.99 10.78
N ALA A 167 13.84 -5.36 11.90
CA ALA A 167 14.51 -4.18 12.42
C ALA A 167 15.31 -4.54 13.66
N VAL A 168 16.61 -4.28 13.64
CA VAL A 168 17.48 -4.37 14.81
C VAL A 168 17.69 -2.96 15.35
N VAL A 169 17.20 -2.68 16.54
CA VAL A 169 17.31 -1.38 17.21
C VAL A 169 18.42 -1.43 18.24
N LEU A 170 19.38 -0.51 18.15
CA LEU A 170 20.47 -0.40 19.11
C LEU A 170 20.26 0.80 20.02
N LYS A 171 19.94 0.53 21.28
CA LYS A 171 19.77 1.57 22.31
C LYS A 171 21.05 1.67 23.15
N PRO A 172 21.78 2.79 23.11
CA PRO A 172 22.98 2.98 23.90
C PRO A 172 22.69 2.88 25.40
N LYS A 173 23.56 2.18 26.13
CA LYS A 173 23.57 2.09 27.58
C LYS A 173 24.68 2.96 28.16
N GLN A 174 24.66 3.13 29.47
CA GLN A 174 25.65 3.93 30.20
C GLN A 174 27.11 3.67 29.80
N PRO A 175 27.60 2.42 29.59
CA PRO A 175 28.98 2.20 29.17
C PRO A 175 29.37 2.83 27.84
N PHE A 176 28.44 2.94 26.89
CA PHE A 176 28.67 3.65 25.63
C PHE A 176 28.75 5.16 25.87
N LEU A 177 27.83 5.71 26.69
CA LEU A 177 27.84 7.13 27.06
C LEU A 177 29.11 7.50 27.84
N ASP A 178 29.59 6.64 28.72
CA ASP A 178 30.84 6.83 29.45
C ASP A 178 32.04 6.88 28.51
N TRP A 179 32.05 6.02 27.49
CA TRP A 179 33.07 6.07 26.44
C TRP A 179 32.98 7.37 25.64
N VAL A 180 31.80 7.78 25.19
CA VAL A 180 31.60 9.05 24.47
C VAL A 180 32.11 10.22 25.30
N ASN A 181 31.67 10.29 26.56
CA ASN A 181 32.03 11.37 27.48
C ASN A 181 33.50 11.35 27.91
N SER A 182 34.25 10.27 27.67
CA SER A 182 35.68 10.22 27.97
C SER A 182 36.52 11.09 27.03
N PHE A 183 35.96 11.47 25.88
CA PHE A 183 36.61 12.33 24.88
C PHE A 183 36.03 13.75 24.85
N ILE A 184 34.89 13.99 25.50
CA ILE A 184 34.23 15.30 25.55
C ILE A 184 34.72 16.06 26.80
N THR A 185 35.22 17.28 26.60
CA THR A 185 35.68 18.17 27.68
C THR A 185 34.64 19.20 28.12
N GLY A 186 33.51 19.26 27.41
CA GLY A 186 32.40 20.20 27.65
C GLY A 186 31.23 19.57 28.40
N GLU A 187 30.01 19.98 28.02
CA GLU A 187 28.79 19.39 28.53
C GLU A 187 28.73 17.89 28.23
N ARG A 188 28.32 17.10 29.23
CA ARG A 188 28.28 15.65 29.12
C ARG A 188 27.01 15.20 28.40
N VAL A 189 27.12 14.17 27.58
CA VAL A 189 25.99 13.47 27.00
C VAL A 189 25.39 12.57 28.06
N GLU A 190 24.24 12.96 28.61
CA GLU A 190 23.52 12.18 29.63
C GLU A 190 22.65 11.09 29.02
N LYS A 191 22.19 11.28 27.77
CA LYS A 191 21.36 10.34 27.03
C LYS A 191 21.50 10.58 25.53
N ILE A 192 21.35 9.51 24.76
CA ILE A 192 21.15 9.57 23.31
C ILE A 192 19.67 9.25 23.08
N GLU A 193 18.91 10.24 22.62
CA GLU A 193 17.45 10.14 22.44
C GLU A 193 17.07 9.28 21.24
N GLU A 194 17.84 9.35 20.16
CA GLU A 194 17.58 8.64 18.91
C GLU A 194 18.41 7.36 18.83
N ALA A 195 17.74 6.22 18.66
CA ALA A 195 18.39 4.94 18.47
C ALA A 195 18.48 4.61 16.98
N ASN A 196 19.65 4.14 16.55
CA ASN A 196 19.81 3.66 15.19
C ASN A 196 19.05 2.35 14.97
N ILE A 197 18.43 2.24 13.79
CA ILE A 197 17.66 1.08 13.36
C ILE A 197 18.30 0.49 12.12
N TYR A 198 18.57 -0.81 12.16
CA TYR A 198 19.19 -1.55 11.07
C TYR A 198 18.18 -2.54 10.49
N LEU A 199 17.75 -2.29 9.25
CA LEU A 199 16.89 -3.21 8.52
C LEU A 199 17.70 -4.38 7.95
N VAL A 200 17.28 -5.60 8.26
CA VAL A 200 17.92 -6.85 7.85
C VAL A 200 16.93 -7.75 7.14
N ASP A 201 17.45 -8.74 6.43
CA ASP A 201 16.64 -9.72 5.70
C ASP A 201 15.69 -10.48 6.65
N GLU A 202 14.44 -10.68 6.23
CA GLU A 202 13.44 -11.42 7.01
C GLU A 202 13.67 -12.94 6.97
N ASP A 203 14.42 -13.45 5.98
CA ASP A 203 14.75 -14.86 5.84
C ASP A 203 15.80 -15.33 6.87
N ILE A 204 16.26 -14.47 7.77
CA ILE A 204 17.18 -14.82 8.85
C ILE A 204 16.47 -15.72 9.87
N GLU A 205 16.67 -17.04 9.74
CA GLU A 205 16.08 -18.04 10.65
C GLU A 205 16.48 -17.86 12.13
N ASP A 206 17.73 -17.47 12.39
CA ASP A 206 18.27 -17.29 13.74
C ASP A 206 18.96 -15.93 13.85
N LEU A 207 18.17 -14.95 14.25
CA LEU A 207 18.59 -13.56 14.43
C LEU A 207 19.69 -13.40 15.47
N GLU A 208 19.70 -14.19 16.54
CA GLU A 208 20.71 -14.04 17.60
C GLU A 208 22.07 -14.59 17.12
N LYS A 209 22.06 -15.69 16.35
CA LYS A 209 23.26 -16.20 15.68
C LYS A 209 23.76 -15.26 14.60
N TRP A 210 22.87 -14.63 13.84
CA TRP A 210 23.24 -13.60 12.87
C TRP A 210 23.86 -12.39 13.58
N LEU A 211 23.25 -11.91 14.66
CA LEU A 211 23.74 -10.79 15.46
C LEU A 211 25.12 -11.11 16.04
N LYS A 212 25.33 -12.31 16.57
CA LYS A 212 26.65 -12.74 17.07
C LYS A 212 27.74 -12.78 15.99
N LYS A 213 27.36 -12.95 14.71
CA LYS A 213 28.30 -12.85 13.57
C LYS A 213 28.52 -11.42 13.10
N LYS A 214 27.52 -10.54 13.26
CA LYS A 214 27.51 -9.18 12.69
C LYS A 214 27.74 -8.06 13.69
N TYR A 215 27.79 -8.36 14.99
CA TYR A 215 27.87 -7.35 16.06
C TYR A 215 29.00 -6.35 15.85
N ASP A 216 30.18 -6.79 15.38
CA ASP A 216 31.32 -5.87 15.25
C ASP A 216 31.05 -4.82 14.19
N LYS A 217 30.37 -5.18 13.08
CA LYS A 217 30.01 -4.23 12.03
C LYS A 217 29.03 -3.19 12.56
N LEU A 218 27.99 -3.62 13.25
CA LEU A 218 27.02 -2.71 13.88
C LEU A 218 27.70 -1.81 14.92
N PHE A 219 28.54 -2.40 15.78
CA PHE A 219 29.27 -1.65 16.79
C PHE A 219 30.18 -0.59 16.16
N THR A 220 30.88 -0.90 15.06
CA THR A 220 31.71 0.10 14.37
C THR A 220 30.91 1.23 13.75
N MET A 221 29.66 0.99 13.31
CA MET A 221 28.80 2.06 12.78
C MET A 221 28.43 3.04 13.89
N GLU A 222 28.01 2.54 15.05
CA GLU A 222 27.73 3.36 16.24
C GLU A 222 28.95 4.17 16.72
N LEU A 223 30.16 3.59 16.63
CA LEU A 223 31.38 4.29 17.07
C LEU A 223 31.82 5.38 16.09
N ASP A 224 31.62 5.17 14.78
CA ASP A 224 32.06 6.07 13.71
C ASP A 224 31.28 7.39 13.67
N GLU A 225 30.04 7.38 14.15
CA GLU A 225 29.21 8.59 14.30
C GLU A 225 29.80 9.60 15.30
N TRP A 226 30.63 9.13 16.24
CA TRP A 226 31.16 9.97 17.31
C TRP A 226 32.63 10.33 17.12
N PHE A 227 33.48 9.32 16.90
CA PHE A 227 34.92 9.52 16.84
C PHE A 227 35.57 8.64 15.77
N SER A 228 36.72 9.07 15.26
CA SER A 228 37.49 8.27 14.31
C SER A 228 37.94 6.92 14.90
N SER A 229 38.21 5.95 14.02
CA SER A 229 38.64 4.59 14.37
C SER A 229 39.85 4.46 15.29
N LYS A 230 40.66 5.52 15.44
CA LYS A 230 41.79 5.57 16.38
C LYS A 230 41.35 5.59 17.84
N CYS A 231 40.16 6.09 18.14
CA CYS A 231 39.62 6.21 19.49
C CYS A 231 38.78 4.99 19.93
N TRP A 232 38.51 4.08 19.00
CA TRP A 232 37.61 2.95 19.25
C TRP A 232 38.25 1.91 20.17
N PRO A 233 37.44 1.18 20.96
CA PRO A 233 37.92 0.02 21.70
C PRO A 233 38.58 -0.99 20.75
N GLN A 234 39.82 -1.42 21.07
CA GLN A 234 40.59 -2.31 20.19
C GLN A 234 40.13 -3.77 20.25
N LYS A 235 39.61 -4.23 21.40
CA LYS A 235 39.11 -5.61 21.60
C LYS A 235 37.59 -5.62 21.75
N ARG A 236 36.87 -5.34 20.66
CA ARG A 236 35.40 -5.39 20.63
C ARG A 236 34.93 -6.84 20.60
N THR A 237 34.28 -7.24 21.68
CA THR A 237 33.68 -8.57 21.81
C THR A 237 32.16 -8.47 21.79
N TYR A 238 31.47 -9.55 21.43
CA TYR A 238 30.01 -9.59 21.49
C TYR A 238 29.48 -9.29 22.91
N LYS A 239 30.22 -9.71 23.94
CA LYS A 239 29.89 -9.40 25.34
C LYS A 239 29.93 -7.88 25.60
N MET A 240 30.98 -7.20 25.13
CA MET A 240 31.09 -5.74 25.25
C MET A 240 29.95 -5.06 24.50
N PHE A 241 29.64 -5.50 23.28
CA PHE A 241 28.51 -4.98 22.51
C PHE A 241 27.19 -5.10 23.29
N ARG A 242 26.87 -6.25 23.90
CA ARG A 242 25.65 -6.42 24.72
C ARG A 242 25.66 -5.68 26.05
N GLN A 243 26.84 -5.32 26.57
CA GLN A 243 26.98 -4.44 27.73
C GLN A 243 26.72 -2.97 27.34
N TRP A 244 27.14 -2.58 26.15
CA TRP A 244 27.09 -1.20 25.66
C TRP A 244 25.75 -0.85 25.01
N PHE A 245 25.05 -1.84 24.46
CA PHE A 245 23.77 -1.64 23.81
C PHE A 245 22.70 -2.59 24.37
N GLN A 246 21.47 -2.09 24.46
CA GLN A 246 20.29 -2.94 24.43
C GLN A 246 19.94 -3.17 22.96
N VAL A 247 19.64 -4.43 22.62
CA VAL A 247 19.32 -4.83 21.25
C VAL A 247 17.88 -5.32 21.25
N ASP A 248 17.00 -4.55 20.63
CA ASP A 248 15.60 -4.91 20.44
C ASP A 248 15.42 -5.34 18.97
N ILE A 249 14.57 -6.33 18.72
CA ILE A 249 14.29 -6.81 17.36
C ILE A 249 12.79 -6.76 17.12
N SER A 250 12.40 -6.10 16.04
CA SER A 250 11.03 -6.07 15.54
C SER A 250 10.95 -6.87 14.25
N THR A 251 10.08 -7.88 14.23
CA THR A 251 9.84 -8.73 13.05
C THR A 251 8.62 -8.30 12.24
N MET A 252 7.87 -7.32 12.74
CA MET A 252 6.70 -6.76 12.07
C MET A 252 6.97 -5.28 11.89
N ILE A 253 7.23 -4.87 10.65
CA ILE A 253 7.46 -3.48 10.29
C ILE A 253 6.44 -3.13 9.22
N TYR A 254 5.72 -2.04 9.44
CA TYR A 254 4.70 -1.54 8.53
C TYR A 254 5.17 -0.20 8.00
N ASP A 255 5.27 -0.09 6.68
CA ASP A 255 5.34 1.19 6.00
C ASP A 255 3.92 1.71 5.85
N LEU A 256 3.74 2.92 6.33
CA LEU A 256 2.46 3.61 6.41
C LEU A 256 2.37 4.71 5.34
N GLU A 257 3.47 4.92 4.61
CA GLU A 257 3.61 5.99 3.64
C GLU A 257 3.30 5.50 2.22
N LYS A 258 2.71 6.39 1.41
CA LYS A 258 2.41 6.10 0.00
C LYS A 258 3.66 6.13 -0.89
N ARG A 259 4.74 6.79 -0.45
CA ARG A 259 5.97 6.93 -1.26
C ARG A 259 6.91 5.76 -1.00
N PRO A 260 7.49 5.14 -2.04
CA PRO A 260 8.42 4.04 -1.85
C PRO A 260 9.64 4.44 -1.01
N ILE A 261 10.10 3.51 -0.15
CA ILE A 261 11.37 3.66 0.58
C ILE A 261 12.53 3.74 -0.42
N THR A 262 13.29 4.83 -0.37
CA THR A 262 14.52 5.02 -1.14
C THR A 262 15.76 4.80 -0.28
N LYS A 263 16.88 4.43 -0.91
CA LYS A 263 18.20 4.36 -0.26
C LYS A 263 19.08 5.44 -0.87
N GLU A 264 19.68 6.27 -0.03
CA GLU A 264 20.67 7.29 -0.43
C GLU A 264 22.11 6.76 -0.30
#